data_AF-A0A5R2MXJ7-F1
#
_entry.id   AF-A0A5R2MXJ7-F1
#
_cell.length_a   1.000
_cell.length_b   1.000
_cell.length_c   1.000
_cell.angle_alpha   90.00
_cell.angle_beta   90.00
_cell.angle_gamma   90.00
#
_symmetry.space_group_name_H-M   'P 1'
#
loop_
_entity.id
_entity.type
_entity.pdbx_description
1 polymer ?
#
loop_
_entity_poly.entity_id
_entity_poly.type
_entity_poly.pdbx_seq_one_letter_code
_entity_poly.pdbx_strand_id
1 'polypeptide(L)'
;MMDNKPFETPVVVELGHVGKYRHIRSTQEAAECLMTVWPLNRGPRHRDALDTCLKVLEGYRSTAEARRALIEAAKESEVLVP
;
A
#
# COMPACT_ATOMS: atom_id res chain seq x y z
N MET A 1 3.78 -9.51 -19.56
CA MET A 1 2.82 -8.53 -19.04
C MET A 1 2.90 -8.60 -17.54
N MET A 2 3.23 -7.51 -16.83
CA MET A 2 3.08 -7.52 -15.36
C MET A 2 1.58 -7.67 -15.07
N ASP A 3 1.19 -8.72 -14.39
CA ASP A 3 -0.18 -8.88 -13.89
C ASP A 3 -0.47 -7.70 -12.97
N ASN A 4 -1.16 -6.68 -13.49
CA ASN A 4 -1.53 -5.51 -12.72
C ASN A 4 -2.66 -5.90 -11.79
N LYS A 5 -2.31 -6.52 -10.65
CA LYS A 5 -3.21 -7.05 -9.61
C LYS A 5 -3.98 -5.89 -8.96
N PRO A 6 -5.15 -5.51 -9.49
CA PRO A 6 -5.79 -4.27 -9.15
C PRO A 6 -6.59 -4.42 -7.86
N PHE A 7 -6.76 -3.33 -7.14
CA PHE A 7 -7.67 -3.26 -6.02
C PHE A 7 -9.07 -2.95 -6.51
N GLU A 8 -10.08 -3.55 -5.87
CA GLU A 8 -11.49 -3.27 -6.14
C GLU A 8 -11.84 -1.80 -5.88
N THR A 9 -11.25 -1.23 -4.83
CA THR A 9 -11.34 0.20 -4.53
C THR A 9 -9.95 0.73 -4.25
N PRO A 10 -9.53 1.85 -4.89
CA PRO A 10 -8.25 2.47 -4.60
C PRO A 10 -8.10 2.82 -3.12
N VAL A 11 -6.87 2.78 -2.62
CA VAL A 11 -6.52 3.29 -1.29
C VAL A 11 -5.90 4.67 -1.47
N VAL A 12 -6.43 5.66 -0.77
CA VAL A 12 -5.93 7.03 -0.82
C VAL A 12 -5.05 7.28 0.40
N VAL A 13 -3.81 7.72 0.15
CA VAL A 13 -2.84 8.05 1.19
C VAL A 13 -2.30 9.46 0.98
N GLU A 14 -2.06 10.16 2.07
CA GLU A 14 -1.47 11.50 2.06
C GLU A 14 0.00 11.41 2.44
N LEU A 15 0.90 11.51 1.45
CA LEU A 15 2.32 11.22 1.65
C LEU A 15 3.20 12.44 1.41
N GLY A 16 4.14 12.66 2.32
CA GLY A 16 5.20 13.65 2.22
C GLY A 16 4.84 15.04 2.73
N HIS A 17 3.74 15.65 2.26
CA HIS A 17 3.26 16.96 2.71
C HIS A 17 1.73 17.00 2.72
N VAL A 18 1.16 17.86 3.58
CA VAL A 18 -0.29 18.10 3.61
C VAL A 18 -0.79 18.52 2.22
N GLY A 19 -1.86 17.90 1.74
CA GLY A 19 -2.48 18.08 0.44
C GLY A 19 -1.94 17.17 -0.68
N LYS A 20 -0.93 16.35 -0.43
CA LYS A 20 -0.38 15.41 -1.45
C LYS A 20 -1.02 14.03 -1.35
N TYR A 21 -2.22 13.93 -1.93
CA TYR A 21 -2.94 12.66 -2.05
C TYR A 21 -2.42 11.78 -3.18
N ARG A 22 -2.23 10.49 -2.90
CA ARG A 22 -1.90 9.47 -3.88
C ARG A 22 -2.97 8.38 -3.85
N HIS A 23 -3.54 8.11 -5.01
CA HIS A 23 -4.48 7.00 -5.21
C HIS A 23 -3.70 5.77 -5.63
N ILE A 24 -3.70 4.75 -4.77
CA ILE A 24 -3.05 3.46 -5.03
C ILE A 24 -4.13 2.50 -5.52
N ARG A 25 -4.03 2.11 -6.79
CA ARG A 25 -5.05 1.32 -7.51
C ARG A 25 -4.70 -0.15 -7.66
N SER A 26 -3.44 -0.53 -7.37
CA SER A 26 -3.01 -1.91 -7.51
C SER A 26 -1.97 -2.30 -6.46
N THR A 27 -1.76 -3.61 -6.35
CA THR A 27 -0.73 -4.20 -5.48
C THR A 27 0.67 -3.74 -5.87
N GLN A 28 0.93 -3.56 -7.17
CA GLN A 28 2.22 -3.09 -7.66
C GLN A 28 2.45 -1.64 -7.23
N GLU A 29 1.47 -0.76 -7.45
CA GLU A 29 1.54 0.63 -7.00
C GLU A 29 1.72 0.72 -5.47
N ALA A 30 1.08 -0.18 -4.71
CA ALA A 30 1.23 -0.26 -3.27
C ALA A 30 2.66 -0.61 -2.85
N ALA A 31 3.25 -1.65 -3.46
CA ALA A 31 4.62 -2.06 -3.18
C ALA A 31 5.62 -0.94 -3.52
N GLU A 32 5.49 -0.32 -4.70
CA GLU A 32 6.32 0.81 -5.12
C GLU A 32 6.21 1.98 -4.14
N CYS A 33 5.00 2.29 -3.69
CA CYS A 33 4.74 3.35 -2.73
C CYS A 33 5.42 3.09 -1.38
N LEU A 34 5.26 1.87 -0.85
CA LEU A 34 5.89 1.42 0.40
C LEU A 34 7.43 1.47 0.30
N MET A 35 8.00 1.10 -0.84
CA MET A 35 9.46 1.13 -1.01
C MET A 35 10.01 2.56 -1.11
N THR A 36 9.36 3.42 -1.90
CA THR A 36 9.95 4.68 -2.37
C THR A 36 9.61 5.90 -1.52
N VAL A 37 8.32 6.17 -1.32
CA VAL A 37 7.82 7.47 -0.81
C VAL A 37 7.20 7.38 0.58
N TRP A 38 7.19 6.19 1.18
CA TRP A 38 6.61 6.00 2.51
C TRP A 38 7.36 6.82 3.58
N PRO A 39 6.65 7.49 4.50
CA PRO A 39 7.25 8.29 5.56
C PRO A 39 8.19 7.46 6.44
N LEU A 40 9.09 8.14 7.18
CA LEU A 40 10.06 7.52 8.09
C LEU A 40 9.43 6.63 9.18
N ASN A 41 8.13 6.77 9.46
CA ASN A 41 7.36 5.93 10.37
C ASN A 41 7.08 4.53 9.77
N ARG A 42 8.15 3.82 9.42
CA ARG A 42 8.12 2.44 8.90
C ARG A 42 8.01 1.44 10.05
N GLY A 43 6.80 1.31 10.59
CA GLY A 43 6.48 0.39 11.67
C GLY A 43 6.25 -1.06 11.22
N PRO A 44 5.84 -1.95 12.14
CA PRO A 44 5.50 -3.34 11.83
C PRO A 44 4.46 -3.49 10.72
N ARG A 45 3.44 -2.61 10.66
CA ARG A 45 2.41 -2.67 9.60
C ARG A 45 2.97 -2.31 8.24
N HIS A 46 3.93 -1.40 8.18
CA HIS A 46 4.64 -1.09 6.93
C HIS A 46 5.33 -2.33 6.34
N ARG A 47 6.05 -3.08 7.17
CA ARG A 47 6.75 -4.31 6.73
C ARG A 47 5.77 -5.39 6.31
N ASP A 48 4.70 -5.59 7.09
CA ASP A 48 3.63 -6.55 6.80
C ASP A 48 2.92 -6.22 5.48
N ALA A 49 2.65 -4.93 5.23
CA ALA A 49 2.08 -4.47 3.97
C ALA A 49 2.99 -4.73 2.77
N LEU A 50 4.30 -4.48 2.91
CA LEU A 50 5.26 -4.71 1.83
C LEU A 50 5.38 -6.21 1.52
N ASP A 51 5.56 -7.05 2.54
CA ASP A 51 5.62 -8.51 2.41
C ASP A 51 4.34 -9.08 1.79
N THR A 52 3.18 -8.61 2.24
CA THR A 52 1.89 -9.02 1.67
C THR A 52 1.77 -8.61 0.21
N CYS A 53 2.18 -7.38 -0.16
CA CYS A 53 2.14 -6.94 -1.55
C CYS A 53 3.03 -7.83 -2.44
N LEU A 54 4.24 -8.18 -1.99
CA LEU A 54 5.13 -9.08 -2.73
C LEU A 54 4.52 -10.48 -2.90
N LYS A 55 3.97 -11.06 -1.83
CA LYS A 55 3.27 -12.37 -1.89
C LYS A 55 2.07 -12.33 -2.83
N VAL A 56 1.33 -11.22 -2.86
CA VAL A 56 0.24 -11.05 -3.81
C VAL A 56 0.80 -11.00 -5.22
N LEU A 57 1.87 -10.25 -5.52
CA LEU A 57 2.48 -10.20 -6.85
C LEU A 57 2.95 -11.58 -7.32
N GLU A 58 3.51 -12.38 -6.43
CA GLU A 58 3.92 -13.77 -6.70
C GLU A 58 2.76 -14.76 -6.83
N GLY A 59 1.53 -14.38 -6.43
CA GLY A 59 0.34 -15.23 -6.55
C GLY A 59 0.01 -16.09 -5.33
N TYR A 60 0.68 -15.87 -4.19
CA TYR A 60 0.45 -16.59 -2.93
C TYR A 60 -0.67 -15.99 -2.05
N ARG A 61 -1.16 -14.79 -2.38
CA ARG A 61 -2.14 -14.03 -1.61
C ARG A 61 -3.11 -13.28 -2.53
N SER A 62 -4.21 -12.79 -1.96
CA SER A 62 -5.24 -12.04 -2.69
C SER A 62 -4.99 -10.52 -2.68
N THR A 63 -5.47 -9.81 -3.71
CA THR A 63 -5.39 -8.34 -3.77
C THR A 63 -6.15 -7.65 -2.64
N ALA A 64 -7.20 -8.29 -2.12
CA ALA A 64 -7.93 -7.83 -0.94
C ALA A 64 -7.06 -7.80 0.33
N GLU A 65 -6.18 -8.79 0.51
CA GLU A 65 -5.24 -8.82 1.63
C GLU A 65 -4.17 -7.72 1.51
N ALA A 66 -3.60 -7.51 0.32
CA ALA A 66 -2.68 -6.40 0.09
C ALA A 66 -3.34 -5.05 0.36
N ARG A 67 -4.58 -4.85 -0.11
CA ARG A 67 -5.35 -3.63 0.16
C ARG A 67 -5.54 -3.40 1.65
N ARG A 68 -5.93 -4.44 2.40
CA ARG A 68 -6.14 -4.36 3.84
C ARG A 68 -4.82 -4.04 4.57
N ALA A 69 -3.73 -4.72 4.23
CA ALA A 69 -2.43 -4.48 4.84
C ALA A 69 -1.94 -3.05 4.59
N LEU A 70 -2.13 -2.54 3.37
CA LEU A 70 -1.83 -1.15 3.02
C LEU A 70 -2.64 -0.14 3.85
N ILE A 71 -3.93 -0.38 4.07
CA ILE A 71 -4.77 0.47 4.92
C ILE A 71 -4.26 0.47 6.36
N GLU A 72 -3.92 -0.69 6.91
CA GLU A 72 -3.38 -0.78 8.27
C GLU A 72 -2.01 -0.08 8.40
N ALA A 73 -1.16 -0.18 7.39
CA ALA A 73 0.08 0.60 7.34
C ALA A 73 -0.20 2.11 7.27
N ALA A 74 -1.17 2.54 6.46
CA ALA A 74 -1.53 3.94 6.34
C ALA A 74 -2.10 4.52 7.65
N LYS A 75 -2.88 3.72 8.40
CA LYS A 75 -3.36 4.09 9.74
C LYS A 75 -2.22 4.20 10.74
N GLU A 76 -1.30 3.24 10.76
CA GLU A 76 -0.13 3.25 11.66
C GLU A 76 0.76 4.47 11.42
N SER A 77 0.90 4.89 10.16
CA SER A 77 1.69 6.07 9.81
C SER A 77 0.89 7.39 9.86
N GLU A 78 -0.39 7.38 10.26
CA GLU A 78 -1.29 8.55 10.28
C GLU A 78 -1.43 9.26 8.92
N VAL A 79 -1.34 8.50 7.82
CA VAL A 79 -1.42 8.99 6.42
C VAL A 79 -2.67 8.52 5.68
N LEU A 80 -3.54 7.76 6.35
CA LEU A 80 -4.78 7.29 5.75
C LEU A 80 -5.76 8.46 5.59
N VAL A 81 -6.24 8.66 4.37
CA VAL A 81 -7.33 9.60 4.09
C VAL A 81 -8.66 8.86 4.20
N PRO A 82 -9.65 9.40 4.95
CA PRO A 82 -10.96 8.78 5.11
C PRO A 82 -11.78 8.72 3.82
#